data_AF-R7SV11-F1
#
_entry.id   AF-R7SV11-F1
#
_cell.length_a   1.000
_cell.length_b   1.000
_cell.length_c   1.000
_cell.angle_alpha   90.00
_cell.angle_beta   90.00
_cell.angle_gamma   90.00
#
_symmetry.space_group_name_H-M   'P 1'
#
loop_
_entity.id
_entity.type
_entity.pdbx_description
1 polymer ?
#
loop_
_entity_poly.entity_id
_entity_poly.type
_entity_poly.pdbx_seq_one_letter_code
_entity_poly.pdbx_strand_id
1 'polypeptide(L)'
;MADLSKPIYRHLVEQRWREEGGLDLLMERIYQMKVVPDMLPELQPSFDLRIRYLEPPPKNNYLRTRVKRKLRQVEPGIFLLPEQTRRPPEIYTTLFHTDTRLYTLLMVDLDVPNPDTQSFTTYLHWMQPNIPLSASTASPTVPLQAHTPYVPPHPHRNTPYHRYVLLVLPQASASDPIDVPVFQESDRLGFDFRAFAAQYGIDGARGGGAHMWREVWDETVSHIYKFTLKQEEPRFGKMPKPDPYAELKSKKKYL
;
A
#
# COMPACT_ATOMS: atom_id res chain seq x y z
N MET A 1 25.61 -8.21 -3.36
CA MET A 1 25.02 -6.96 -2.83
C MET A 1 26.15 -5.98 -2.63
N ALA A 2 25.99 -4.72 -3.04
CA ALA A 2 26.99 -3.69 -2.80
C ALA A 2 27.00 -3.30 -1.32
N ASP A 3 28.17 -2.97 -0.78
CA ASP A 3 28.32 -2.55 0.61
C ASP A 3 27.95 -1.07 0.76
N LEU A 4 26.72 -0.81 1.22
CA LEU A 4 26.16 0.54 1.37
C LEU A 4 26.77 1.34 2.54
N SER A 5 27.64 0.71 3.35
CA SER A 5 28.45 1.44 4.34
C SER A 5 29.43 2.40 3.66
N LYS A 6 29.93 2.04 2.47
CA LYS A 6 30.88 2.87 1.73
C LYS A 6 30.15 3.94 0.90
N PRO A 7 30.62 5.19 0.93
CA PRO A 7 29.94 6.30 0.27
C PRO A 7 29.89 6.15 -1.25
N ILE A 8 30.93 5.59 -1.86
CA ILE A 8 31.02 5.39 -3.32
C ILE A 8 29.91 4.45 -3.81
N TYR A 9 29.76 3.28 -3.18
CA TYR A 9 28.72 2.32 -3.57
C TYR A 9 27.32 2.90 -3.36
N ARG A 10 27.13 3.65 -2.28
CA ARG A 10 25.84 4.29 -2.00
C ARG A 10 25.47 5.31 -3.05
N HIS A 11 26.42 6.18 -3.42
CA HIS A 11 26.22 7.18 -4.47
C HIS A 11 25.90 6.53 -5.81
N LEU A 12 26.62 5.48 -6.20
CA LEU A 12 26.35 4.75 -7.43
C LEU A 12 24.97 4.08 -7.44
N VAL A 13 24.53 3.50 -6.31
CA VAL A 13 23.19 2.90 -6.20
C VAL A 13 22.09 3.97 -6.22
N GLU A 14 22.31 5.11 -5.58
CA GLU A 14 21.39 6.25 -5.62
C GLU A 14 21.25 6.79 -7.05
N GLN A 15 22.38 7.06 -7.71
CA GLN A 15 22.42 7.53 -9.08
C GLN A 15 21.70 6.54 -10.00
N ARG A 16 21.99 5.25 -9.85
CA ARG A 16 21.32 4.19 -10.59
C ARG A 16 19.80 4.22 -10.41
N TRP A 17 19.32 4.38 -9.19
CA TRP A 17 17.88 4.40 -8.91
C TRP A 17 17.18 5.63 -9.51
N ARG A 18 17.86 6.78 -9.52
CA ARG A 18 17.36 8.04 -10.11
C ARG A 18 17.44 8.05 -11.64
N GLU A 19 18.49 7.48 -12.24
CA GLU A 19 18.76 7.58 -13.68
C GLU A 19 18.27 6.36 -14.48
N GLU A 20 18.31 5.14 -13.93
CA GLU A 20 17.82 3.93 -14.62
C GLU A 20 16.29 3.77 -14.57
N GLY A 21 15.55 4.82 -14.19
CA GLY A 21 14.09 4.88 -14.27
C GLY A 21 13.32 4.16 -13.16
N GLY A 22 14.00 3.67 -12.12
CA GLY A 22 13.33 3.05 -10.97
C GLY A 22 12.43 4.03 -10.21
N LEU A 23 12.96 5.23 -9.94
CA LEU A 23 12.19 6.34 -9.37
C LEU A 23 11.11 6.83 -10.34
N ASP A 24 11.43 6.98 -11.62
CA ASP A 24 10.49 7.49 -12.63
C ASP A 24 9.27 6.58 -12.78
N LEU A 25 9.49 5.26 -12.82
CA LEU A 25 8.40 4.28 -12.86
C LEU A 25 7.50 4.38 -11.62
N LEU A 26 8.10 4.56 -10.44
CA LEU A 26 7.34 4.74 -9.20
C LEU A 26 6.48 6.01 -9.27
N MET A 27 7.09 7.14 -9.63
CA MET A 27 6.41 8.44 -9.70
C MET A 27 5.31 8.44 -10.76
N GLU A 28 5.54 7.86 -11.94
CA GLU A 28 4.53 7.68 -12.98
C GLU A 28 3.29 6.97 -12.42
N ARG A 29 3.49 5.87 -11.70
CA ARG A 29 2.39 5.07 -11.13
C ARG A 29 1.65 5.83 -10.03
N ILE A 30 2.37 6.52 -9.16
CA ILE A 30 1.77 7.32 -8.07
C ILE A 30 0.85 8.41 -8.62
N TYR A 31 1.27 9.13 -9.66
CA TYR A 31 0.45 10.17 -10.30
C TYR A 31 -0.66 9.59 -11.18
N GLN A 32 -0.36 8.58 -12.00
CA GLN A 32 -1.35 7.94 -12.89
C GLN A 32 -2.51 7.35 -12.08
N MET A 33 -2.20 6.76 -10.93
CA MET A 33 -3.18 6.15 -10.04
C MET A 33 -3.66 7.11 -8.97
N LYS A 34 -3.37 8.42 -9.06
CA LYS A 34 -3.84 9.50 -8.17
C LYS A 34 -3.56 9.29 -6.68
N VAL A 35 -2.54 8.53 -6.31
CA VAL A 35 -2.11 8.43 -4.90
C VAL A 35 -1.72 9.83 -4.39
N VAL A 36 -1.04 10.59 -5.25
CA VAL A 36 -0.99 12.05 -5.18
C VAL A 36 -2.00 12.58 -6.21
N PRO A 37 -3.01 13.38 -5.83
CA PRO A 37 -3.17 14.07 -4.55
C PRO A 37 -4.04 13.35 -3.51
N ASP A 38 -4.67 12.20 -3.80
CA ASP A 38 -5.75 11.65 -2.94
C ASP A 38 -5.29 11.44 -1.48
N MET A 39 -4.17 10.74 -1.29
CA MET A 39 -3.63 10.43 0.04
C MET A 39 -2.75 11.56 0.60
N LEU A 40 -1.86 12.07 -0.24
CA LEU A 40 -0.81 13.05 0.09
C LEU A 40 -0.82 14.18 -0.93
N PRO A 41 -0.60 15.44 -0.53
CA PRO A 41 -0.52 16.56 -1.47
C PRO A 41 0.76 16.49 -2.33
N GLU A 42 1.87 16.06 -1.74
CA GLU A 42 3.16 15.95 -2.40
C GLU A 42 3.93 14.74 -1.84
N LEU A 43 4.77 14.13 -2.68
CA LEU A 43 5.67 13.07 -2.30
C LEU A 43 7.02 13.24 -2.99
N GLN A 44 8.10 13.28 -2.20
CA GLN A 44 9.47 13.30 -2.69
C GLN A 44 10.22 12.06 -2.16
N PRO A 45 10.26 10.94 -2.91
CA PRO A 45 10.95 9.75 -2.44
C PRO A 45 12.45 10.01 -2.24
N SER A 46 12.93 9.75 -1.03
CA SER A 46 14.34 9.89 -0.66
C SER A 46 15.13 8.59 -0.71
N PHE A 47 14.44 7.44 -0.71
CA PHE A 47 15.07 6.12 -0.81
C PHE A 47 14.15 5.16 -1.57
N ASP A 48 14.75 4.09 -2.11
CA ASP A 48 14.02 3.06 -2.84
C ASP A 48 13.34 2.09 -1.87
N LEU A 49 12.03 1.92 -2.02
CA LEU A 49 11.19 1.00 -1.26
C LEU A 49 10.70 -0.09 -2.19
N ARG A 50 11.17 -1.32 -1.96
CA ARG A 50 10.78 -2.50 -2.73
C ARG A 50 10.07 -3.50 -1.85
N ILE A 51 9.04 -4.12 -2.41
CA ILE A 51 8.33 -5.21 -1.76
C ILE A 51 8.53 -6.50 -2.53
N ARG A 52 8.50 -7.62 -1.81
CA ARG A 52 8.46 -8.96 -2.39
C ARG A 52 7.26 -9.71 -1.85
N TYR A 53 6.54 -10.33 -2.78
CA TYR A 53 5.45 -11.24 -2.50
C TYR A 53 5.76 -12.61 -3.10
N LEU A 54 5.05 -13.63 -2.64
CA LEU A 54 5.10 -14.94 -3.28
C LEU A 54 4.58 -14.83 -4.71
N GLU A 55 5.19 -15.57 -5.63
CA GLU A 55 4.71 -15.70 -6.99
C GLU A 55 3.24 -16.13 -7.04
N PRO A 56 2.49 -15.73 -8.09
CA PRO A 56 1.10 -16.12 -8.21
C PRO A 56 0.99 -17.66 -8.23
N PRO A 57 -0.05 -18.22 -7.60
CA PRO A 57 -0.28 -19.66 -7.64
C PRO A 57 -0.40 -20.13 -9.10
N PRO A 58 0.16 -21.31 -9.44
CA PRO A 58 -0.01 -21.87 -10.77
C PRO A 58 -1.50 -22.17 -11.02
N LYS A 59 -1.97 -21.90 -12.25
CA LYS A 59 -3.37 -22.13 -12.65
C LYS A 59 -3.79 -23.60 -12.53
N ASN A 60 -2.85 -24.53 -12.69
CA ASN A 60 -3.13 -25.96 -12.57
C ASN A 60 -3.17 -26.39 -11.10
N ASN A 61 -4.32 -26.87 -10.64
CA ASN A 61 -4.52 -27.36 -9.27
C ASN A 61 -3.53 -28.44 -8.86
N TYR A 62 -3.11 -29.32 -9.78
CA TYR A 62 -2.09 -30.35 -9.51
C TYR A 62 -0.71 -29.77 -9.15
N LEU A 63 -0.33 -28.64 -9.77
CA LEU A 63 0.96 -28.00 -9.51
C LEU A 63 0.93 -27.15 -8.24
N ARG A 64 -0.25 -26.68 -7.82
CA ARG A 64 -0.44 -25.83 -6.63
C ARG A 64 0.13 -26.44 -5.36
N THR A 65 -0.02 -27.75 -5.16
CA THR A 65 0.46 -28.45 -3.95
C THR A 65 1.93 -28.87 -4.05
N ARG A 66 2.48 -28.97 -5.27
CA ARG A 66 3.81 -29.55 -5.52
C ARG A 66 4.90 -28.52 -5.75
N VAL A 67 4.55 -27.33 -6.24
CA VAL A 67 5.51 -26.27 -6.55
C VAL A 67 5.62 -25.31 -5.37
N LYS A 68 6.82 -25.22 -4.78
CA LYS A 68 7.13 -24.17 -3.81
C LYS A 68 7.23 -22.83 -4.52
N ARG A 69 6.37 -21.88 -4.14
CA ARG A 69 6.36 -20.51 -4.65
C ARG A 69 7.60 -19.76 -4.14
N LYS A 70 8.25 -19.02 -5.03
CA LYS A 70 9.39 -18.17 -4.66
C LYS A 70 8.91 -16.75 -4.39
N LEU A 71 9.71 -16.01 -3.61
CA LEU A 71 9.48 -14.59 -3.35
C LEU A 71 10.06 -13.77 -4.50
N ARG A 72 9.21 -12.99 -5.17
CA ARG A 72 9.58 -12.15 -6.32
C ARG A 72 9.31 -10.68 -6.00
N GLN A 73 10.20 -9.82 -6.49
CA GLN A 73 10.00 -8.37 -6.42
C GLN A 73 8.78 -7.96 -7.23
N VAL A 74 7.93 -7.13 -6.64
CA VAL A 74 6.72 -6.61 -7.29
C VAL A 74 7.00 -5.20 -7.80
N GLU A 75 6.59 -4.94 -9.04
CA GLU A 75 6.67 -3.61 -9.63
C GLU A 75 5.52 -2.74 -9.14
N PRO A 76 5.72 -1.42 -9.00
CA PRO A 76 4.67 -0.50 -8.58
C PRO A 76 3.45 -0.54 -9.51
N GLY A 77 2.26 -0.60 -8.92
CA GLY A 77 0.98 -0.56 -9.62
C GLY A 77 0.54 -1.87 -10.26
N ILE A 78 1.25 -2.99 -10.06
CA ILE A 78 0.82 -4.32 -10.55
C ILE A 78 -0.44 -4.80 -9.80
N PHE A 79 -1.23 -5.64 -10.48
CA PHE A 79 -2.30 -6.41 -9.85
C PHE A 79 -1.75 -7.62 -9.12
N LEU A 80 -2.02 -7.71 -7.82
CA LEU A 80 -1.75 -8.90 -7.02
C LEU A 80 -3.05 -9.67 -6.74
N LEU A 81 -2.92 -10.97 -6.57
CA LEU A 81 -4.03 -11.81 -6.13
C LEU A 81 -4.16 -11.73 -4.60
N PRO A 82 -5.38 -11.70 -4.04
CA PRO A 82 -5.56 -11.69 -2.58
C PRO A 82 -4.97 -12.93 -1.89
N GLU A 83 -4.75 -14.03 -2.62
CA GLU A 83 -3.99 -15.18 -2.11
C GLU A 83 -2.51 -14.86 -1.83
N GLN A 84 -1.89 -14.01 -2.64
CA GLN A 84 -0.47 -13.63 -2.51
C GLN A 84 -0.25 -12.70 -1.32
N THR A 85 -1.24 -11.86 -1.01
CA THR A 85 -1.16 -10.82 0.01
C THR A 85 -1.80 -11.21 1.35
N ARG A 86 -2.07 -12.50 1.55
CA ARG A 86 -2.51 -13.05 2.85
C ARG A 86 -1.50 -12.81 3.98
N ARG A 87 -0.21 -12.75 3.65
CA ARG A 87 0.88 -12.48 4.59
C ARG A 87 1.46 -11.10 4.29
N PRO A 88 2.05 -10.42 5.28
CA PRO A 88 2.74 -9.17 5.04
C PRO A 88 3.87 -9.35 4.01
N PRO A 89 4.16 -8.33 3.19
CA PRO A 89 5.25 -8.38 2.22
C PRO A 89 6.60 -8.39 2.93
N GLU A 90 7.61 -8.96 2.26
CA GLU A 90 8.99 -8.66 2.64
C GLU A 90 9.39 -7.30 2.09
N ILE A 91 9.82 -6.41 2.98
CA ILE A 91 10.19 -5.04 2.63
C ILE A 91 11.70 -4.91 2.55
N TYR A 92 12.17 -4.30 1.48
CA TYR A 92 13.56 -3.96 1.23
C TYR A 92 13.66 -2.46 1.00
N THR A 93 14.55 -1.82 1.76
CA THR A 93 14.79 -0.38 1.68
C THR A 93 16.26 -0.14 1.40
N THR A 94 16.59 0.60 0.35
CA THR A 94 17.97 1.04 0.13
C THR A 94 18.08 2.52 0.45
N LEU A 95 18.49 2.82 1.68
CA LEU A 95 18.65 4.18 2.18
C LEU A 95 19.99 4.79 1.75
N PHE A 96 19.97 6.08 1.41
CA PHE A 96 21.14 6.82 0.93
C PHE A 96 21.80 7.73 1.99
N HIS A 97 21.23 7.83 3.19
CA HIS A 97 21.79 8.60 4.30
C HIS A 97 22.41 7.70 5.37
N THR A 98 23.46 8.18 6.03
CA THR A 98 24.18 7.46 7.09
C THR A 98 23.44 7.46 8.42
N ASP A 99 22.75 8.55 8.73
CA ASP A 99 22.22 8.79 10.06
C ASP A 99 21.09 7.82 10.36
N THR A 100 21.02 7.33 11.60
CA THR A 100 19.85 6.57 12.06
C THR A 100 18.70 7.54 12.28
N ARG A 101 17.61 7.36 11.53
CA ARG A 101 16.39 8.16 11.67
C ARG A 101 15.20 7.23 11.92
N LEU A 102 14.22 7.72 12.68
CA LEU A 102 12.98 7.00 12.88
C LEU A 102 12.02 7.21 11.71
N TYR A 103 11.42 6.11 11.26
CA TYR A 103 10.44 6.06 10.19
C TYR A 103 9.14 5.44 10.69
N THR A 104 8.04 5.83 10.06
CA THR A 104 6.74 5.21 10.27
C THR A 104 6.33 4.50 8.99
N LEU A 105 6.06 3.20 9.10
CA LEU A 105 5.48 2.40 8.05
C LEU A 105 3.96 2.43 8.13
N LEU A 106 3.30 2.62 7.00
CA LEU A 106 1.86 2.65 6.85
C LEU A 106 1.46 1.90 5.60
N MET A 107 0.39 1.12 5.69
CA MET A 107 -0.28 0.52 4.54
C MET A 107 -1.75 0.90 4.57
N VAL A 108 -2.19 1.61 3.53
CA VAL A 108 -3.53 2.19 3.45
C VAL A 108 -4.20 1.77 2.15
N ASP A 109 -5.46 1.37 2.23
CA ASP A 109 -6.37 1.22 1.10
C ASP A 109 -7.14 2.54 0.91
N LEU A 110 -7.16 3.06 -0.31
CA LEU A 110 -7.81 4.33 -0.64
C LEU A 110 -9.23 4.18 -1.19
N ASP A 111 -9.66 2.96 -1.52
CA ASP A 111 -10.83 2.71 -2.34
C ASP A 111 -11.90 1.86 -1.62
N VAL A 112 -12.00 1.99 -0.29
CA VAL A 112 -13.06 1.31 0.47
C VAL A 112 -14.40 2.02 0.27
N PRO A 113 -15.42 1.36 -0.30
CA PRO A 113 -16.72 1.99 -0.52
C PRO A 113 -17.41 2.35 0.79
N ASN A 114 -17.93 3.57 0.88
CA ASN A 114 -18.81 4.01 1.96
C ASN A 114 -20.22 4.26 1.40
N PRO A 115 -21.20 3.40 1.75
CA PRO A 115 -22.58 3.54 1.26
C PRO A 115 -23.29 4.77 1.82
N ASP A 116 -22.94 5.22 3.03
CA ASP A 116 -23.63 6.34 3.70
C ASP A 116 -23.33 7.68 3.03
N THR A 117 -22.07 7.89 2.64
CA THR A 117 -21.63 9.10 1.94
C THR A 117 -21.67 8.96 0.42
N GLN A 118 -22.03 7.78 -0.10
CA GLN A 118 -21.97 7.43 -1.52
C GLN A 118 -20.59 7.72 -2.15
N SER A 119 -19.52 7.57 -1.36
CA SER A 119 -18.14 7.90 -1.74
C SER A 119 -17.20 6.76 -1.39
N PHE A 120 -15.90 6.97 -1.61
CA PHE A 120 -14.86 6.09 -1.08
C PHE A 120 -14.32 6.66 0.24
N THR A 121 -13.80 5.76 1.06
CA THR A 121 -13.10 6.00 2.32
C THR A 121 -11.82 5.19 2.34
N THR A 122 -10.97 5.48 3.32
CA THR A 122 -9.69 4.83 3.51
C THR A 122 -9.77 3.73 4.56
N TYR A 123 -8.86 2.76 4.49
CA TYR A 123 -8.72 1.73 5.51
C TYR A 123 -7.25 1.46 5.85
N LEU A 124 -6.92 1.40 7.14
CA LEU A 124 -5.57 1.13 7.62
C LEU A 124 -5.30 -0.38 7.76
N HIS A 125 -4.51 -0.92 6.83
CA HIS A 125 -4.13 -2.34 6.83
C HIS A 125 -2.99 -2.65 7.78
N TRP A 126 -1.99 -1.78 7.87
CA TRP A 126 -0.78 -2.04 8.63
C TRP A 126 -0.13 -0.74 9.07
N MET A 127 0.35 -0.68 10.31
CA MET A 127 1.13 0.45 10.78
C MET A 127 2.19 -0.01 11.76
N GLN A 128 3.40 0.53 11.60
CA GLN A 128 4.48 0.40 12.55
C GLN A 128 5.22 1.75 12.67
N PRO A 129 5.04 2.47 13.78
CA PRO A 129 5.87 3.64 14.09
C PRO A 129 7.25 3.23 14.61
N ASN A 130 8.15 4.21 14.67
CA ASN A 130 9.43 4.17 15.36
C ASN A 130 10.38 3.10 14.82
N ILE A 131 10.43 2.94 13.50
CA ILE A 131 11.38 2.03 12.84
C ILE A 131 12.72 2.76 12.64
N PRO A 132 13.80 2.38 13.33
CA PRO A 132 15.11 2.95 13.09
C PRO A 132 15.68 2.43 11.76
N LEU A 133 15.92 3.32 10.81
CA LEU A 133 16.56 3.00 9.53
C LEU A 133 17.81 3.84 9.30
N SER A 134 18.77 3.24 8.59
CA SER A 134 20.04 3.84 8.17
C SER A 134 20.57 3.11 6.94
N ALA A 135 21.52 3.68 6.20
CA ALA A 135 22.16 2.99 5.06
C ALA A 135 22.84 1.65 5.44
N SER A 136 23.23 1.46 6.71
CA SER A 136 23.74 0.19 7.22
C SER A 136 22.64 -0.85 7.49
N THR A 137 21.39 -0.42 7.62
CA THR A 137 20.24 -1.31 7.88
C THR A 137 19.58 -1.65 6.54
N ALA A 138 19.91 -2.83 5.99
CA ALA A 138 19.47 -3.21 4.64
C ALA A 138 17.94 -3.41 4.48
N SER A 139 17.21 -3.65 5.57
CA SER A 139 15.77 -3.84 5.56
C SER A 139 15.14 -3.44 6.90
N PRO A 140 13.96 -2.78 6.92
CA PRO A 140 13.18 -2.66 8.14
C PRO A 140 12.85 -4.06 8.63
N THR A 141 13.33 -4.42 9.82
CA THR A 141 12.79 -5.58 10.52
C THR A 141 11.49 -5.13 11.14
N VAL A 142 10.37 -5.26 10.41
CA VAL A 142 9.07 -5.03 11.01
C VAL A 142 8.75 -6.24 11.88
N PRO A 143 8.64 -6.10 13.21
CA PRO A 143 8.34 -7.22 14.07
C PRO A 143 6.98 -7.82 13.69
N LEU A 144 6.85 -9.14 13.86
CA LEU A 144 5.58 -9.86 13.65
C LEU A 144 4.45 -9.30 14.54
N GLN A 145 4.81 -8.79 15.71
CA GLN A 145 3.96 -7.99 16.60
C GLN A 145 4.14 -6.52 16.27
N ALA A 146 3.64 -6.13 15.09
CA ALA A 146 3.60 -4.71 14.75
C ALA A 146 2.60 -3.98 15.66
N HIS A 147 2.84 -2.69 15.87
CA HIS A 147 1.99 -1.80 16.65
C HIS A 147 0.51 -1.91 16.24
N THR A 148 0.22 -1.79 14.94
CA THR A 148 -1.07 -2.11 14.37
C THR A 148 -0.89 -3.32 13.45
N PRO A 149 -1.39 -4.51 13.79
CA PRO A 149 -1.06 -5.74 13.07
C PRO A 149 -1.57 -5.70 11.63
N TYR A 150 -0.83 -6.37 10.74
CA TYR A 150 -1.16 -6.49 9.33
C TYR A 150 -2.51 -7.20 9.13
N VAL A 151 -3.43 -6.52 8.47
CA VAL A 151 -4.67 -7.09 7.96
C VAL A 151 -4.51 -7.28 6.46
N PRO A 152 -4.70 -8.49 5.92
CA PRO A 152 -4.55 -8.73 4.50
C PRO A 152 -5.56 -7.90 3.68
N PRO A 153 -5.16 -7.40 2.51
CA PRO A 153 -6.06 -6.82 1.51
C PRO A 153 -7.32 -7.66 1.29
N HIS A 154 -8.48 -6.99 1.28
CA HIS A 154 -9.79 -7.63 1.17
C HIS A 154 -10.75 -6.75 0.35
N PRO A 155 -10.46 -6.54 -0.94
CA PRO A 155 -11.31 -5.72 -1.80
C PRO A 155 -12.72 -6.31 -1.88
N HIS A 156 -13.73 -5.45 -1.89
CA HIS A 156 -15.11 -5.89 -1.77
C HIS A 156 -15.68 -6.50 -3.05
N ARG A 157 -16.68 -7.38 -2.92
CA ARG A 157 -17.32 -7.95 -4.09
C ARG A 157 -18.08 -6.89 -4.88
N ASN A 158 -17.88 -6.87 -6.20
CA ASN A 158 -18.48 -5.94 -7.15
C ASN A 158 -18.01 -4.47 -7.04
N THR A 159 -16.95 -4.17 -6.27
CA THR A 159 -16.25 -2.88 -6.38
C THR A 159 -15.23 -2.89 -7.52
N PRO A 160 -14.78 -1.71 -7.97
CA PRO A 160 -13.57 -1.59 -8.79
C PRO A 160 -12.33 -2.17 -8.10
N TYR A 161 -11.17 -2.10 -8.75
CA TYR A 161 -9.93 -2.45 -8.07
C TYR A 161 -9.64 -1.47 -6.92
N HIS A 162 -8.99 -1.98 -5.88
CA HIS A 162 -8.55 -1.19 -4.74
C HIS A 162 -7.05 -0.87 -4.88
N ARG A 163 -6.66 0.37 -4.57
CA ARG A 163 -5.27 0.84 -4.54
C ARG A 163 -4.73 0.71 -3.12
N TYR A 164 -3.75 -0.18 -2.95
CA TYR A 164 -3.01 -0.33 -1.70
C TYR A 164 -1.70 0.44 -1.80
N VAL A 165 -1.50 1.36 -0.86
CA VAL A 165 -0.31 2.20 -0.80
C VAL A 165 0.46 1.85 0.46
N LEU A 166 1.72 1.45 0.29
CA LEU A 166 2.67 1.23 1.35
C LEU A 166 3.64 2.41 1.39
N LEU A 167 3.67 3.11 2.52
CA LEU A 167 4.52 4.25 2.76
C LEU A 167 5.48 3.95 3.90
N VAL A 168 6.70 4.46 3.79
CA VAL A 168 7.68 4.52 4.86
C VAL A 168 8.19 5.96 4.91
N LEU A 169 7.63 6.76 5.82
CA LEU A 169 7.89 8.20 5.89
C LEU A 169 8.76 8.55 7.11
N PRO A 170 9.67 9.54 6.98
CA PRO A 170 10.48 9.99 8.09
C PRO A 170 9.60 10.67 9.15
N GLN A 171 9.91 10.41 10.42
CA GLN A 171 9.24 11.09 11.53
C GLN A 171 9.71 12.53 11.70
N ALA A 172 8.95 13.31 12.46
CA ALA A 172 9.26 14.71 12.69
C ALA A 172 10.63 14.90 13.35
N SER A 173 10.85 14.15 14.45
CA SER A 173 12.14 14.01 15.12
C SER A 173 12.86 12.77 14.62
N ALA A 174 14.19 12.85 14.46
CA ALA A 174 15.01 11.73 14.03
C ALA A 174 15.24 10.71 15.15
N SER A 175 15.21 11.15 16.41
CA SER A 175 15.55 10.36 17.60
C SER A 175 14.36 10.10 18.52
N ASP A 176 13.38 11.00 18.55
CA ASP A 176 12.31 10.91 19.54
C ASP A 176 11.17 10.05 18.99
N PRO A 177 10.81 8.95 19.67
CA PRO A 177 9.73 8.10 19.23
C PRO A 177 8.39 8.83 19.35
N ILE A 178 7.53 8.62 18.36
CA ILE A 178 6.13 9.05 18.44
C ILE A 178 5.31 8.03 19.24
N ASP A 179 4.41 8.53 20.08
CA ASP A 179 3.43 7.72 20.78
C ASP A 179 2.11 7.79 20.00
N VAL A 180 1.73 6.68 19.39
CA VAL A 180 0.52 6.58 18.56
C VAL A 180 -0.42 5.59 19.24
N PRO A 181 -1.72 5.85 19.33
CA PRO A 181 -2.66 4.87 19.86
C PRO A 181 -2.74 3.64 18.94
N VAL A 182 -2.80 2.44 19.54
CA VAL A 182 -3.00 1.18 18.80
C VAL A 182 -4.41 1.16 18.21
N PHE A 183 -4.48 1.20 16.87
CA PHE A 183 -5.76 1.16 16.15
C PHE A 183 -6.38 -0.24 16.23
N GLN A 184 -7.55 -0.31 16.87
CA GLN A 184 -8.38 -1.51 16.86
C GLN A 184 -9.06 -1.70 15.50
N GLU A 185 -9.63 -2.87 15.25
CA GLU A 185 -10.23 -3.21 13.95
C GLU A 185 -11.35 -2.25 13.52
N SER A 186 -12.13 -1.75 14.49
CA SER A 186 -13.18 -0.73 14.27
C SER A 186 -12.64 0.62 13.82
N ASP A 187 -11.45 1.00 14.30
CA ASP A 187 -10.90 2.36 14.14
C ASP A 187 -10.06 2.49 12.87
N ARG A 188 -9.83 1.37 12.17
CA ARG A 188 -9.07 1.33 10.91
C ARG A 188 -9.87 1.84 9.74
N LEU A 189 -11.20 1.69 9.77
CA LEU A 189 -12.09 2.18 8.72
C LEU A 189 -12.25 3.69 8.83
N GLY A 190 -12.07 4.41 7.73
CA GLY A 190 -12.11 5.87 7.70
C GLY A 190 -10.82 6.54 8.21
N PHE A 191 -9.69 5.82 8.21
CA PHE A 191 -8.41 6.36 8.67
C PHE A 191 -7.95 7.55 7.81
N ASP A 192 -8.01 8.76 8.36
CA ASP A 192 -7.53 9.97 7.66
C ASP A 192 -6.02 10.13 7.84
N PHE A 193 -5.28 9.74 6.80
CA PHE A 193 -3.84 9.89 6.75
C PHE A 193 -3.40 11.37 6.85
N ARG A 194 -4.16 12.33 6.31
CA ARG A 194 -3.76 13.75 6.33
C ARG A 194 -3.87 14.34 7.72
N ALA A 195 -4.93 14.00 8.45
CA ALA A 195 -5.08 14.37 9.85
C ALA A 195 -3.96 13.75 10.70
N PHE A 196 -3.65 12.47 10.48
CA PHE A 196 -2.55 11.78 11.13
C PHE A 196 -1.19 12.44 10.84
N ALA A 197 -0.92 12.75 9.57
CA ALA A 197 0.30 13.42 9.14
C ALA A 197 0.48 14.79 9.80
N ALA A 198 -0.59 15.59 9.88
CA ALA A 198 -0.59 16.87 10.56
C ALA A 198 -0.36 16.75 12.08
N GLN A 199 -0.95 15.75 12.73
CA GLN A 199 -0.82 15.53 14.17
C GLN A 199 0.61 15.14 14.58
N TYR A 200 1.26 14.27 13.82
CA TYR A 200 2.59 13.73 14.14
C TYR A 200 3.75 14.36 13.34
N GLY A 201 3.47 15.41 12.55
CA GLY A 201 4.46 16.12 11.76
C GLY A 201 5.12 15.25 10.68
N ILE A 202 4.40 14.27 10.17
CA ILE A 202 4.85 13.39 9.08
C ILE A 202 4.53 14.08 7.77
N ASP A 203 5.52 14.17 6.87
CA ASP A 203 5.37 14.88 5.60
C ASP A 203 6.04 14.10 4.46
N GLY A 204 5.29 13.88 3.38
CA GLY A 204 5.78 13.23 2.17
C GLY A 204 6.80 14.07 1.39
N ALA A 205 6.84 15.39 1.59
CA ALA A 205 7.84 16.27 0.99
C ALA A 205 9.22 16.16 1.66
N ARG A 206 9.29 15.72 2.92
CA ARG A 206 10.56 15.56 3.67
C ARG A 206 11.38 14.34 3.26
N GLY A 207 10.83 13.49 2.41
CA GLY A 207 11.44 12.22 2.03
C GLY A 207 10.52 11.04 2.27
N GLY A 208 11.14 9.86 2.27
CA GLY A 208 10.49 8.59 2.50
C GLY A 208 10.63 7.65 1.31
N GLY A 209 9.92 6.53 1.41
CA GLY A 209 9.75 5.56 0.34
C GLY A 209 8.27 5.26 0.18
N ALA A 210 7.86 5.01 -1.04
CA ALA A 210 6.50 4.60 -1.36
C ALA A 210 6.53 3.38 -2.29
N HIS A 211 5.54 2.52 -2.13
CA HIS A 211 5.24 1.44 -3.06
C HIS A 211 3.73 1.30 -3.13
N MET A 212 3.22 0.81 -4.25
CA MET A 212 1.80 0.56 -4.40
C MET A 212 1.52 -0.67 -5.25
N TRP A 213 0.38 -1.29 -5.03
CA TRP A 213 -0.17 -2.33 -5.88
C TRP A 213 -1.70 -2.23 -5.89
N ARG A 214 -2.32 -3.04 -6.74
CA ARG A 214 -3.78 -3.08 -6.89
C ARG A 214 -4.28 -4.49 -6.65
N GLU A 215 -5.49 -4.61 -6.13
CA GLU A 215 -6.17 -5.89 -6.06
C GLU A 215 -7.64 -5.76 -6.48
N VAL A 216 -8.20 -6.89 -6.90
CA VAL A 216 -9.61 -7.05 -7.23
C VAL A 216 -10.14 -8.20 -6.40
N TRP A 217 -11.44 -8.15 -6.10
CA TRP A 217 -12.10 -9.25 -5.40
C TRP A 217 -11.89 -10.59 -6.09
N ASP A 218 -11.62 -11.60 -5.27
CA ASP A 218 -11.49 -13.00 -5.63
C ASP A 218 -12.11 -13.86 -4.51
N GLU A 219 -12.39 -15.14 -4.75
CA GLU A 219 -12.98 -16.07 -3.78
C GLU A 219 -12.12 -16.25 -2.52
N THR A 220 -10.82 -15.93 -2.64
CA THR A 220 -9.89 -15.92 -1.52
C THR A 220 -10.21 -14.85 -0.48
N VAL A 221 -10.91 -13.77 -0.86
CA VAL A 221 -11.35 -12.69 0.04
C VAL A 221 -12.45 -13.16 0.98
N SER A 222 -13.42 -13.96 0.52
CA SER A 222 -14.45 -14.53 1.40
C SER A 222 -13.86 -15.37 2.54
N HIS A 223 -12.71 -16.02 2.29
CA HIS A 223 -11.96 -16.70 3.35
C HIS A 223 -11.31 -15.72 4.34
N ILE A 224 -10.83 -14.57 3.89
CA ILE A 224 -10.25 -13.53 4.76
C ILE A 224 -11.32 -12.98 5.71
N TYR A 225 -12.52 -12.66 5.21
CA TYR A 225 -13.64 -12.21 6.05
C TYR A 225 -13.98 -13.23 7.13
N LYS A 226 -14.10 -14.50 6.75
CA LYS A 226 -14.51 -15.58 7.67
C LYS A 226 -13.46 -15.91 8.73
N PHE A 227 -12.18 -16.02 8.34
CA PHE A 227 -11.13 -16.55 9.22
C PHE A 227 -10.27 -15.48 9.87
N THR A 228 -10.05 -14.34 9.19
CA THR A 228 -9.20 -13.25 9.70
C THR A 228 -10.05 -12.20 10.41
N LEU A 229 -11.01 -11.59 9.70
CA LEU A 229 -11.83 -10.48 10.22
C LEU A 229 -12.96 -10.98 11.15
N LYS A 230 -13.38 -12.24 10.99
CA LYS A 230 -14.54 -12.86 11.69
C LYS A 230 -15.83 -12.05 11.52
N GLN A 231 -15.98 -11.41 10.36
CA GLN A 231 -17.13 -10.58 9.99
C GLN A 231 -17.81 -11.15 8.75
N GLU A 232 -19.07 -10.78 8.55
CA GLU A 232 -19.78 -11.09 7.32
C GLU A 232 -19.28 -10.21 6.18
N GLU A 233 -19.09 -10.81 5.01
CA GLU A 233 -18.63 -10.09 3.83
C GLU A 233 -19.75 -9.17 3.31
N PRO A 234 -19.54 -7.85 3.26
CA PRO A 234 -20.53 -6.94 2.69
C PRO A 234 -20.58 -7.13 1.18
N ARG A 235 -21.80 -7.23 0.64
CA ARG A 235 -22.05 -7.45 -0.78
C ARG A 235 -22.59 -6.18 -1.41
N PHE A 236 -21.79 -5.54 -2.25
CA PHE A 236 -22.24 -4.39 -3.01
C PHE A 236 -22.96 -4.82 -4.29
N GLY A 237 -23.99 -4.07 -4.67
CA GLY A 237 -24.60 -4.18 -5.99
C GLY A 237 -23.59 -3.80 -7.08
N LYS A 238 -23.83 -4.23 -8.33
CA LYS A 238 -23.05 -3.69 -9.45
C LYS A 238 -23.35 -2.19 -9.58
N MET A 239 -22.33 -1.38 -9.81
CA MET A 239 -22.54 0.03 -10.14
C MET A 239 -23.52 0.15 -11.33
N PRO A 240 -24.59 0.94 -11.21
CA PRO A 240 -25.51 1.16 -12.31
C PRO A 240 -24.75 1.82 -13.47
N LYS A 241 -24.82 1.22 -14.65
CA LYS A 241 -24.24 1.83 -15.86
C LYS A 241 -25.14 3.01 -16.25
N PRO A 242 -24.58 4.23 -16.41
CA PRO A 242 -25.38 5.34 -16.92
C PRO A 242 -25.88 4.97 -18.32
N ASP A 243 -27.19 5.03 -18.52
CA ASP A 243 -27.81 4.79 -19.82
C ASP A 243 -27.68 6.08 -20.65
N PRO A 244 -26.87 6.10 -21.74
CA PRO A 244 -26.67 7.29 -22.56
C PRO A 244 -27.97 7.80 -23.21
N TYR A 245 -29.01 6.98 -23.26
CA TYR A 245 -30.31 7.30 -23.84
C TYR A 245 -31.41 7.46 -22.80
N ALA A 246 -31.08 7.58 -21.51
CA ALA A 246 -32.07 7.81 -20.45
C ALA A 246 -32.97 9.00 -20.77
N GLU A 247 -32.38 10.11 -21.22
CA GLU A 247 -33.11 11.31 -21.63
C GLU A 247 -33.96 11.08 -22.88
N LEU A 248 -33.45 10.33 -23.87
CA LEU A 248 -34.16 10.03 -25.11
C LEU A 248 -35.38 9.12 -24.88
N LYS A 249 -35.29 8.21 -23.91
CA LYS A 249 -36.40 7.35 -23.45
C LYS A 249 -37.47 8.11 -22.68
N SER A 250 -37.10 9.20 -22.01
CA SER A 250 -38.04 10.05 -21.26
C SER A 250 -38.90 10.96 -22.16
N LYS A 251 -38.41 11.28 -23.37
CA LYS A 251 -39.16 12.09 -24.32
C LYS A 251 -40.27 11.23 -24.97
N LYS A 252 -41.51 11.74 -24.95
CA LYS A 252 -42.63 11.11 -25.66
C LYS A 252 -42.28 10.98 -27.14
N LYS A 253 -42.36 9.75 -27.65
CA LYS A 253 -41.92 9.38 -29.00
C LYS A 253 -42.77 10.00 -30.11
N TYR A 254 -43.95 10.54 -29.77
CA TYR A 254 -44.87 11.22 -30.69
C TYR A 254 -45.64 12.33 -29.94
N LEU A 255 -45.82 13.47 -30.61
CA LEU A 255 -46.78 14.53 -30.29
C LEU A 255 -48.07 14.25 -31.07
#